data_AF-A0A7C7VQA5-F1
#
_entry.id   AF-A0A7C7VQA5-F1
#
_cell.length_a   1.000
_cell.length_b   1.000
_cell.length_c   1.000
_cell.angle_alpha   90.00
_cell.angle_beta   90.00
_cell.angle_gamma   90.00
#
_symmetry.space_group_name_H-M   'P 1'
#
loop_
_entity.id
_entity.type
_entity.pdbx_description
1 polymer ?
#
loop_
_entity_poly.entity_id
_entity_poly.type
_entity_poly.pdbx_seq_one_letter_code
_entity_poly.pdbx_strand_id
1 'polypeptide(L)'
;MKEKIWEEAILKKLVDTGDVGSESVEYIRRHKVKISFGEFSKSTGAKWFLFQRIALNMRYFSMNTDLDDPALLSLLVHEVHHLKQGVFLALSVYGELDAWQVGYRFYKEIRPVQLAPVLEEILTLPLNWERDNLRYAAKLMQDYAGKGYHINWLPLYPFYKELRYWLTRQEGV
;
A
#
# COMPACT_ATOMS: atom_id res chain seq x y z
N MET A 1 11.37 -24.94 4.11
CA MET A 1 10.87 -25.20 5.49
C MET A 1 10.86 -23.93 6.31
N LYS A 2 12.00 -23.25 6.50
CA LYS A 2 12.08 -21.96 7.24
C LYS A 2 11.16 -20.87 6.69
N GLU A 3 11.10 -20.70 5.37
CA GLU A 3 10.25 -19.70 4.70
C GLU A 3 8.76 -19.91 4.99
N LYS A 4 8.25 -21.14 4.89
CA LYS A 4 6.84 -21.46 5.20
C LYS A 4 6.49 -21.21 6.67
N ILE A 5 7.40 -21.54 7.59
CA ILE A 5 7.19 -21.30 9.03
C ILE A 5 7.11 -19.79 9.31
N TRP A 6 8.00 -19.01 8.70
CA TRP A 6 7.98 -17.56 8.81
C TRP A 6 6.70 -16.97 8.21
N GLU A 7 6.30 -17.43 7.02
CA GLU A 7 5.08 -16.98 6.35
C GLU A 7 3.82 -17.28 7.19
N GLU A 8 3.70 -18.49 7.73
CA GLU A 8 2.58 -18.83 8.61
C GLU A 8 2.56 -17.97 9.89
N ALA A 9 3.73 -17.67 10.46
CA ALA A 9 3.85 -16.85 11.65
C ALA A 9 3.44 -15.39 11.38
N ILE A 10 3.90 -14.78 10.28
CA ILE A 10 3.50 -13.40 9.95
C ILE A 10 2.01 -13.31 9.56
N LEU A 11 1.49 -14.31 8.85
CA LEU A 11 0.05 -14.37 8.55
C LEU A 11 -0.79 -14.53 9.81
N LYS A 12 -0.33 -15.33 10.78
CA LYS A 12 -1.01 -15.44 12.08
C LYS A 12 -1.03 -14.08 12.79
N LYS A 13 0.09 -13.36 12.81
CA LYS A 13 0.16 -12.02 13.42
C LYS A 13 -0.79 -11.02 12.76
N LEU A 14 -0.90 -11.03 11.44
CA LEU A 14 -1.87 -10.20 10.73
C LEU A 14 -3.32 -10.52 11.16
N VAL A 15 -3.70 -11.81 11.26
CA VAL A 15 -5.03 -12.19 11.75
C VAL A 15 -5.26 -11.70 13.18
N ASP A 16 -4.28 -11.86 14.06
CA ASP A 16 -4.40 -11.47 15.47
C ASP A 16 -4.49 -9.94 15.66
N THR A 17 -4.13 -9.15 14.65
CA THR A 17 -4.08 -7.67 14.73
C THR A 17 -5.44 -7.00 14.53
N GLY A 18 -6.37 -7.60 13.78
CA GLY A 18 -7.70 -7.04 13.55
C GLY A 18 -8.32 -7.44 12.22
N ASP A 19 -9.52 -6.94 11.95
CA ASP A 19 -10.34 -7.34 10.80
C ASP A 19 -9.64 -7.10 9.46
N VAL A 20 -8.99 -5.94 9.29
CA VAL A 20 -8.23 -5.61 8.06
C VAL A 20 -7.07 -6.59 7.84
N GLY A 21 -6.39 -6.99 8.92
CA GLY A 21 -5.33 -7.99 8.88
C GLY A 21 -5.87 -9.38 8.53
N SER A 22 -7.01 -9.77 9.12
CA SER A 22 -7.71 -11.01 8.81
C SER A 22 -8.13 -11.08 7.34
N GLU A 23 -8.80 -10.04 6.83
CA GLU A 23 -9.20 -9.95 5.41
C GLU A 23 -8.00 -10.05 4.47
N SER A 24 -6.88 -9.42 4.84
CA SER A 24 -5.66 -9.46 4.03
C SER A 24 -5.09 -10.88 3.94
N VAL A 25 -5.11 -11.61 5.05
CA VAL A 25 -4.66 -13.02 5.12
C VAL A 25 -5.60 -13.94 4.35
N GLU A 26 -6.90 -13.72 4.43
CA GLU A 26 -7.88 -14.44 3.61
C GLU A 26 -7.62 -14.25 2.12
N TYR A 27 -7.36 -13.01 1.70
CA TYR A 27 -7.02 -12.71 0.31
C TYR A 27 -5.74 -13.44 -0.12
N ILE A 28 -4.67 -13.37 0.70
CA ILE A 28 -3.39 -14.03 0.46
C ILE A 28 -3.60 -15.54 0.25
N ARG A 29 -4.31 -16.19 1.16
CA ARG A 29 -4.57 -17.64 1.11
C ARG A 29 -5.40 -18.03 -0.10
N ARG A 30 -6.50 -17.30 -0.35
CA ARG A 30 -7.43 -17.58 -1.45
C ARG A 30 -6.76 -17.46 -2.82
N HIS A 31 -5.91 -16.44 -2.99
CA HIS A 31 -5.22 -16.17 -4.24
C HIS A 31 -3.81 -16.76 -4.28
N LYS A 32 -3.40 -17.54 -3.27
CA LYS A 32 -2.07 -18.13 -3.17
C LYS A 32 -0.95 -17.11 -3.40
N VAL A 33 -1.12 -15.92 -2.81
CA VAL A 33 -0.17 -14.81 -2.96
C VAL A 33 1.16 -15.23 -2.35
N LYS A 34 2.25 -15.07 -3.10
CA LYS A 34 3.59 -15.41 -2.63
C LYS A 34 4.26 -14.19 -2.01
N ILE A 35 4.75 -14.33 -0.77
CA ILE A 35 5.57 -13.31 -0.12
C ILE A 35 7.04 -13.69 -0.30
N SER A 36 7.87 -12.73 -0.68
CA SER A 36 9.30 -12.93 -0.91
C SER A 36 10.09 -11.70 -0.51
N PHE A 37 11.41 -11.80 -0.54
CA PHE A 37 12.31 -10.68 -0.28
C PHE A 37 13.12 -10.34 -1.55
N GLY A 38 13.39 -9.06 -1.78
CA GLY A 38 14.20 -8.60 -2.91
C GLY A 38 14.89 -7.26 -2.63
N GLU A 39 15.90 -6.90 -3.44
CA GLU A 39 16.59 -5.62 -3.33
C GLU A 39 15.90 -4.53 -4.17
N PHE A 40 15.52 -3.43 -3.53
CA PHE A 40 14.90 -2.27 -4.20
C PHE A 40 15.56 -0.95 -3.78
N SER A 41 15.15 0.16 -4.42
CA SER A 41 15.61 1.51 -4.05
C SER A 41 15.21 1.87 -2.61
N LYS A 42 15.85 2.89 -2.02
CA LYS A 42 15.55 3.31 -0.63
C LYS A 42 14.10 3.78 -0.45
N SER A 43 13.47 4.32 -1.50
CA SER A 43 12.09 4.82 -1.45
C SER A 43 11.02 3.75 -1.65
N THR A 44 11.40 2.47 -1.76
CA THR A 44 10.45 1.36 -1.94
C THR A 44 10.52 0.42 -0.74
N GLY A 45 9.45 0.35 0.05
CA GLY A 45 9.35 -0.60 1.17
C GLY A 45 9.03 -2.02 0.70
N ALA A 46 8.07 -2.15 -0.22
CA ALA A 46 7.70 -3.41 -0.86
C ALA A 46 7.13 -3.14 -2.26
N LYS A 47 6.86 -4.22 -3.00
CA LYS A 47 6.16 -4.18 -4.29
C LYS A 47 5.23 -5.37 -4.43
N TRP A 48 3.99 -5.09 -4.77
CA TRP A 48 3.08 -6.04 -5.38
C TRP A 48 3.42 -6.18 -6.88
N PHE A 49 3.26 -7.38 -7.43
CA PHE A 49 3.43 -7.67 -8.84
C PHE A 49 2.12 -8.18 -9.43
N LEU A 50 1.92 -7.94 -10.74
CA LEU A 50 0.80 -8.40 -11.57
C LEU A 50 0.41 -9.88 -11.41
N PHE A 51 1.30 -10.72 -10.86
CA PHE A 51 1.11 -12.17 -10.68
C PHE A 51 1.02 -12.59 -9.20
N GLN A 52 0.25 -11.88 -8.38
CA GLN A 52 -0.07 -12.29 -7.00
C GLN A 52 1.21 -12.55 -6.16
N ARG A 53 2.17 -11.63 -6.26
CA ARG A 53 3.41 -11.70 -5.50
C ARG A 53 3.65 -10.40 -4.79
N ILE A 54 4.06 -10.50 -3.53
CA ILE A 54 4.56 -9.38 -2.73
C ILE A 54 6.05 -9.60 -2.53
N ALA A 55 6.85 -8.57 -2.78
CA ALA A 55 8.27 -8.58 -2.46
C ALA A 55 8.59 -7.47 -1.47
N LEU A 56 9.07 -7.84 -0.29
CA LEU A 56 9.54 -6.94 0.75
C LEU A 56 10.99 -6.52 0.46
N ASN A 57 11.33 -5.26 0.71
CA ASN A 57 12.69 -4.77 0.49
C ASN A 57 13.65 -5.33 1.56
N MET A 58 14.67 -6.05 1.11
CA MET A 58 15.72 -6.64 1.96
C MET A 58 16.51 -5.62 2.77
N ARG A 59 16.48 -4.34 2.38
CA ARG A 59 17.13 -3.26 3.13
C ARG A 59 16.46 -2.98 4.47
N TYR A 60 15.17 -3.28 4.59
CA TYR A 60 14.37 -2.98 5.77
C TYR A 60 13.86 -4.24 6.46
N PHE A 61 13.58 -5.29 5.67
CA PHE A 61 12.93 -6.49 6.14
C PHE A 61 13.72 -7.74 5.79
N SER A 62 13.69 -8.71 6.70
CA SER A 62 14.26 -10.03 6.51
C SER A 62 13.41 -11.06 7.25
N MET A 63 13.73 -12.34 7.11
CA MET A 63 13.10 -13.39 7.92
C MET A 63 13.38 -13.26 9.43
N ASN A 64 14.34 -12.42 9.82
CA ASN A 64 14.67 -12.14 11.22
C ASN A 64 14.03 -10.82 11.71
N THR A 65 13.31 -10.09 10.86
CA THR A 65 12.54 -8.92 11.30
C THR A 65 11.52 -9.37 12.33
N ASP A 66 11.34 -8.55 13.36
CA ASP A 66 10.30 -8.76 14.37
C ASP A 66 8.92 -8.87 13.70
N LEU A 67 8.20 -9.94 14.01
CA LEU A 67 6.88 -10.17 13.45
C LEU A 67 5.83 -9.20 14.02
N ASP A 68 6.15 -8.55 15.15
CA ASP A 68 5.34 -7.50 15.76
C ASP A 68 5.74 -6.09 15.27
N ASP A 69 6.64 -5.98 14.28
CA ASP A 69 6.98 -4.68 13.66
C ASP A 69 5.75 -4.09 12.95
N PRO A 70 5.19 -2.97 13.44
CA PRO A 70 3.99 -2.38 12.85
C PRO A 70 4.22 -1.93 11.41
N ALA A 71 5.46 -1.54 11.04
CA ALA A 71 5.79 -1.11 9.68
C ALA A 71 5.75 -2.29 8.70
N LEU A 72 6.22 -3.46 9.11
CA LEU A 72 6.13 -4.69 8.30
C LEU A 72 4.66 -5.08 8.07
N LEU A 73 3.87 -5.12 9.15
CA LEU A 73 2.47 -5.53 9.09
C LEU A 73 1.63 -4.55 8.26
N SER A 74 1.79 -3.24 8.47
CA SER A 74 1.08 -2.21 7.69
C SER A 74 1.44 -2.24 6.21
N LEU A 75 2.71 -2.50 5.90
CA LEU A 75 3.17 -2.59 4.52
C LEU A 75 2.59 -3.83 3.84
N LEU A 76 2.52 -4.97 4.50
CA LEU A 76 1.84 -6.15 3.95
C LEU A 76 0.38 -5.87 3.64
N VAL A 77 -0.35 -5.21 4.55
CA VAL A 77 -1.74 -4.79 4.32
C VAL A 77 -1.84 -3.85 3.11
N HIS A 78 -0.94 -2.87 3.00
CA HIS A 78 -0.86 -1.95 1.86
C HIS A 78 -0.68 -2.69 0.53
N GLU A 79 0.27 -3.62 0.44
CA GLU A 79 0.53 -4.39 -0.79
C GLU A 79 -0.62 -5.34 -1.13
N VAL A 80 -1.26 -5.96 -0.13
CA VAL A 80 -2.46 -6.77 -0.36
C VAL A 80 -3.62 -5.91 -0.86
N HIS A 81 -3.75 -4.68 -0.36
CA HIS A 81 -4.77 -3.75 -0.83
C HIS A 81 -4.61 -3.43 -2.31
N HIS A 82 -3.39 -3.22 -2.78
CA HIS A 82 -3.13 -3.08 -4.21
C HIS A 82 -3.52 -4.32 -5.03
N LEU A 83 -3.28 -5.53 -4.51
CA LEU A 83 -3.76 -6.75 -5.16
C LEU A 83 -5.29 -6.81 -5.21
N LYS A 84 -6.00 -6.36 -4.15
CA LYS A 84 -7.47 -6.25 -4.12
C LYS A 84 -7.99 -5.23 -5.15
N GLN A 85 -7.32 -4.07 -5.27
CA GLN A 85 -7.66 -3.01 -6.23
C GLN A 85 -7.51 -3.46 -7.68
N GLY A 86 -6.54 -4.33 -7.95
CA GLY A 86 -6.15 -4.71 -9.30
C GLY A 86 -5.34 -3.63 -10.01
N VAL A 87 -4.67 -4.05 -11.09
CA VAL A 87 -3.56 -3.30 -11.70
C VAL A 87 -3.95 -1.88 -12.14
N PHE A 88 -5.11 -1.72 -12.76
CA PHE A 88 -5.51 -0.43 -13.31
C PHE A 88 -5.80 0.62 -12.24
N LEU A 89 -6.31 0.20 -11.10
CA LEU A 89 -6.60 1.09 -9.99
C LEU A 89 -5.33 1.36 -9.18
N ALA A 90 -4.58 0.32 -8.86
CA ALA A 90 -3.34 0.42 -8.11
C ALA A 90 -2.28 1.31 -8.82
N LEU A 91 -2.22 1.28 -10.17
CA LEU A 91 -1.34 2.16 -10.95
C LEU A 91 -1.96 3.55 -11.20
N SER A 92 -2.45 4.19 -10.13
CA SER A 92 -2.94 5.57 -10.15
C SER A 92 -2.71 6.24 -8.79
N VAL A 93 -2.66 7.57 -8.77
CA VAL A 93 -2.54 8.33 -7.51
C VAL A 93 -3.71 8.03 -6.57
N TYR A 94 -4.93 7.88 -7.10
CA TYR A 94 -6.09 7.44 -6.32
C TYR A 94 -5.83 6.08 -5.64
N GLY A 95 -5.34 5.10 -6.40
CA GLY A 95 -5.07 3.76 -5.87
C GLY A 95 -3.99 3.76 -4.79
N GLU A 96 -2.92 4.52 -5.00
CA GLU A 96 -1.87 4.73 -3.99
C GLU A 96 -2.41 5.43 -2.75
N LEU A 97 -3.18 6.52 -2.89
CA LEU A 97 -3.79 7.22 -1.75
C LEU A 97 -4.64 6.28 -0.91
N ASP A 98 -5.52 5.51 -1.54
CA ASP A 98 -6.36 4.52 -0.87
C ASP A 98 -5.51 3.48 -0.12
N ALA A 99 -4.49 2.91 -0.77
CA ALA A 99 -3.60 1.93 -0.15
C ALA A 99 -2.76 2.54 0.99
N TRP A 100 -2.29 3.78 0.88
CA TRP A 100 -1.62 4.50 1.96
C TRP A 100 -2.55 4.69 3.15
N GLN A 101 -3.79 5.12 2.91
CA GLN A 101 -4.76 5.33 3.98
C GLN A 101 -5.09 4.04 4.71
N VAL A 102 -5.32 2.93 3.99
CA VAL A 102 -5.57 1.62 4.61
C VAL A 102 -4.34 1.16 5.41
N GLY A 103 -3.15 1.21 4.82
CA GLY A 103 -1.92 0.77 5.50
C GLY A 103 -1.61 1.58 6.76
N TYR A 104 -1.66 2.92 6.71
CA TYR A 104 -1.33 3.75 7.86
C TYR A 104 -2.45 3.80 8.92
N ARG A 105 -3.73 3.61 8.56
CA ARG A 105 -4.79 3.39 9.56
C ARG A 105 -4.55 2.10 10.33
N PHE A 106 -4.23 1.02 9.63
CA PHE A 106 -3.86 -0.26 10.24
C PHE A 106 -2.59 -0.14 11.11
N TYR A 107 -1.59 0.63 10.68
CA TYR A 107 -0.43 0.95 11.51
C TYR A 107 -0.84 1.58 12.85
N LYS A 108 -1.77 2.55 12.82
CA LYS A 108 -2.26 3.23 14.02
C LYS A 108 -3.11 2.33 14.92
N GLU A 109 -3.76 1.31 14.38
CA GLU A 109 -4.46 0.28 15.16
C GLU A 109 -3.47 -0.57 15.97
N ILE A 110 -2.35 -0.98 15.36
CA ILE A 110 -1.28 -1.72 16.05
C ILE A 110 -0.57 -0.83 17.07
N ARG A 111 -0.24 0.39 16.66
CA ARG A 111 0.58 1.33 17.41
C ARG A 111 -0.09 2.70 17.42
N PRO A 112 -0.88 3.03 18.46
CA PRO A 112 -1.63 4.28 18.54
C PRO A 112 -0.71 5.46 18.87
N VAL A 113 0.07 5.88 17.88
CA VAL A 113 0.98 7.02 17.95
C VAL A 113 0.60 8.08 16.93
N GLN A 114 1.01 9.31 17.21
CA GLN A 114 1.00 10.37 16.21
C GLN A 114 2.04 10.05 15.14
N LEU A 115 1.63 9.96 13.88
CA LEU A 115 2.50 9.80 12.74
C LEU A 115 3.17 11.15 12.38
N ALA A 116 4.08 11.11 11.42
CA ALA A 116 4.62 12.34 10.84
C ALA A 116 3.47 13.24 10.34
N PRO A 117 3.55 14.58 10.49
CA PRO A 117 2.44 15.48 10.15
C PRO A 117 1.87 15.27 8.74
N VAL A 118 2.74 15.00 7.76
CA VAL A 118 2.36 14.71 6.36
C VAL A 118 1.50 13.45 6.25
N LEU A 119 1.79 12.40 7.03
CA LEU A 119 0.99 11.17 7.02
C LEU A 119 -0.37 11.39 7.67
N GLU A 120 -0.41 12.13 8.77
CA GLU A 120 -1.67 12.47 9.43
C GLU A 120 -2.59 13.26 8.49
N GLU A 121 -2.02 14.19 7.73
CA GLU A 121 -2.74 14.92 6.71
C GLU A 121 -3.27 14.00 5.60
N ILE A 122 -2.44 13.08 5.07
CA ILE A 122 -2.87 12.06 4.10
C ILE A 122 -4.08 11.27 4.62
N LEU A 123 -4.10 10.91 5.91
CA LEU A 123 -5.20 10.15 6.51
C LEU A 123 -6.52 10.94 6.61
N THR A 124 -6.45 12.26 6.62
CA THR A 124 -7.62 13.16 6.64
C THR A 124 -8.17 13.49 5.26
N LEU A 125 -7.40 13.27 4.19
CA LEU A 125 -7.85 13.57 2.84
C LEU A 125 -9.07 12.72 2.48
N PRO A 126 -10.10 13.30 1.82
CA PRO A 126 -11.21 12.52 1.32
C PRO A 126 -10.72 11.58 0.22
N LEU A 127 -11.17 10.34 0.23
CA LEU A 127 -10.91 9.42 -0.89
C LEU A 127 -11.96 9.65 -1.98
N ASN A 128 -11.69 10.59 -2.88
CA ASN A 128 -12.60 11.01 -3.95
C ASN A 128 -11.86 11.22 -5.29
N TRP A 129 -12.61 11.56 -6.33
CA TRP A 129 -12.07 11.79 -7.69
C TRP A 129 -11.71 13.24 -7.98
N GLU A 130 -11.66 14.12 -6.99
CA GLU A 130 -11.33 15.53 -7.19
C GLU A 130 -9.84 15.67 -7.55
N ARG A 131 -9.52 16.26 -8.70
CA ARG A 131 -8.13 16.28 -9.21
C ARG A 131 -7.19 17.03 -8.30
N ASP A 132 -7.65 18.12 -7.70
CA ASP A 132 -6.81 18.94 -6.83
C ASP A 132 -6.50 18.22 -5.52
N ASN A 133 -7.47 17.50 -4.95
CA ASN A 133 -7.25 16.60 -3.83
C ASN A 133 -6.23 15.49 -4.17
N LEU A 134 -6.33 14.85 -5.35
CA LEU A 134 -5.38 13.81 -5.76
C LEU A 134 -3.98 14.37 -6.02
N ARG A 135 -3.86 15.55 -6.64
CA ARG A 135 -2.56 16.23 -6.80
C ARG A 135 -1.94 16.57 -5.45
N TYR A 136 -2.78 17.01 -4.50
CA TYR A 136 -2.33 17.30 -3.15
C TYR A 136 -1.85 16.05 -2.43
N ALA A 137 -2.60 14.95 -2.53
CA ALA A 137 -2.18 13.64 -2.04
C ALA A 137 -0.85 13.18 -2.63
N ALA A 138 -0.66 13.29 -3.96
CA ALA A 138 0.61 12.96 -4.62
C ALA A 138 1.78 13.78 -4.07
N LYS A 139 1.57 15.07 -3.83
CA LYS A 139 2.57 15.94 -3.22
C LYS A 139 2.94 15.45 -1.82
N LEU A 140 1.96 15.20 -0.94
CA LEU A 140 2.22 14.73 0.42
C LEU A 140 2.95 13.37 0.43
N MET A 141 2.53 12.43 -0.42
CA MET A 141 3.21 11.13 -0.52
C MET A 141 4.66 11.28 -1.02
N GLN A 142 4.90 12.18 -1.97
CA GLN A 142 6.25 12.51 -2.45
C GLN A 142 7.12 13.16 -1.37
N ASP A 143 6.55 14.09 -0.59
CA ASP A 143 7.23 14.81 0.49
C ASP A 143 7.65 13.84 1.60
N TYR A 144 6.82 12.83 1.91
CA TYR A 144 7.14 11.80 2.89
C TYR A 144 8.16 10.77 2.37
N ALA A 145 7.92 10.17 1.19
CA ALA A 145 8.74 9.07 0.68
C ALA A 145 10.04 9.53 -0.02
N GLY A 146 10.18 10.83 -0.25
CA GLY A 146 11.31 11.46 -0.91
C GLY A 146 11.36 11.23 -2.43
N LYS A 147 12.28 11.91 -3.12
CA LYS A 147 12.34 12.00 -4.60
C LYS A 147 12.44 10.67 -5.36
N GLY A 148 12.83 9.58 -4.70
CA GLY A 148 12.88 8.24 -5.30
C GLY A 148 11.52 7.53 -5.39
N TYR A 149 10.48 8.10 -4.79
CA TYR A 149 9.10 7.62 -4.90
C TYR A 149 8.40 8.31 -6.07
N HIS A 150 8.16 7.60 -7.16
CA HIS A 150 7.74 8.19 -8.45
C HIS A 150 6.22 8.33 -8.60
N ILE A 151 5.51 8.78 -7.55
CA ILE A 151 4.05 9.00 -7.58
C ILE A 151 3.62 9.97 -8.68
N ASN A 152 4.45 10.97 -8.97
CA ASN A 152 4.20 11.95 -10.03
C ASN A 152 4.25 11.37 -11.45
N TRP A 153 4.68 10.12 -11.63
CA TRP A 153 4.62 9.43 -12.92
C TRP A 153 3.31 8.68 -13.11
N LEU A 154 2.54 8.46 -12.04
CA LEU A 154 1.24 7.81 -12.11
C LEU A 154 0.18 8.79 -12.60
N PRO A 155 -0.80 8.32 -13.38
CA PRO A 155 -1.98 9.12 -13.68
C PRO A 155 -2.76 9.40 -12.38
N LEU A 156 -3.50 10.51 -12.32
CA LEU A 156 -4.32 10.81 -11.15
C LEU A 156 -5.40 9.74 -10.98
N TYR A 157 -6.05 9.37 -12.08
CA TYR A 157 -7.06 8.33 -12.14
C TYR A 157 -6.53 7.03 -12.74
N PRO A 158 -7.25 5.91 -12.55
CA PRO A 158 -7.09 4.74 -13.40
C PRO A 158 -7.16 5.12 -14.88
N PHE A 159 -6.36 4.46 -15.72
CA PHE A 159 -6.18 4.83 -17.13
C PHE A 159 -7.49 5.12 -17.90
N TYR A 160 -8.51 4.29 -17.73
CA TYR A 160 -9.80 4.45 -18.42
C TYR A 160 -10.57 5.72 -17.98
N LYS A 161 -10.46 6.12 -16.71
CA LYS A 161 -11.02 7.38 -16.19
C LYS A 161 -10.21 8.58 -16.64
N GLU A 162 -8.88 8.46 -16.71
CA GLU A 162 -8.03 9.53 -17.24
C GLU A 162 -8.37 9.80 -18.72
N LEU A 163 -8.50 8.74 -19.55
CA LEU A 163 -8.93 8.88 -20.94
C LEU A 163 -10.29 9.56 -21.07
N ARG A 164 -11.28 9.12 -20.27
CA ARG A 164 -12.62 9.74 -20.25
C ARG A 164 -12.54 11.22 -19.87
N TYR A 165 -11.74 11.59 -18.87
CA TYR A 165 -11.57 12.98 -18.47
C TYR A 165 -10.99 13.83 -19.62
N TRP A 166 -9.97 13.34 -20.32
CA TRP A 166 -9.39 14.09 -21.44
C TRP A 166 -10.37 14.27 -22.62
N LEU A 167 -11.27 13.31 -22.82
CA LEU A 167 -12.32 13.38 -23.85
C LEU A 167 -13.50 14.27 -23.46
N THR A 168 -13.92 14.24 -22.19
CA THR A 168 -15.18 14.86 -21.74
C THR A 168 -14.99 16.11 -20.87
N ARG A 169 -13.79 16.32 -20.32
CA ARG A 169 -13.46 17.30 -19.29
C ARG A 169 -14.30 17.20 -18.02
N GLN A 170 -15.02 16.10 -17.83
CA GLN A 170 -15.82 15.84 -16.64
C GLN A 170 -15.00 15.12 -15.57
N GLU A 171 -14.99 15.65 -14.36
CA GLU A 171 -14.41 14.99 -13.20
C GLU A 171 -15.36 13.93 -12.64
N GLY A 172 -14.81 12.79 -12.22
CA GLY A 172 -15.46 11.93 -11.21
C GLY A 172 -16.79 11.25 -11.57
N VAL A 173 -16.92 10.61 -12.75
CA VAL A 173 -17.93 9.55 -12.94
C VAL A 173 -17.30 8.19 -12.77
#